data_AF-A0A1C5ME16-F1
#
_entry.id   AF-A0A1C5ME16-F1
#
_cell.length_a   1.000
_cell.length_b   1.000
_cell.length_c   1.000
_cell.angle_alpha   90.00
_cell.angle_beta   90.00
_cell.angle_gamma   90.00
#
_symmetry.space_group_name_H-M   'P 1'
#
loop_
_entity.id
_entity.type
_entity.pdbx_description
1 polymer ?
#
loop_
_entity_poly.entity_id
_entity_poly.type
_entity_poly.pdbx_seq_one_letter_code
_entity_poly.pdbx_strand_id
1 'polypeptide(L)'
;MYKSNIKQLSVFFILFSLCFLTACESYPVENASSKADFPVVIENITLYGEPERIVSLSDEITSALAALGLTDRIAGVNTDSALEDYAETLVAGTAEQPDIQAILELEPDLVITDTALSTKNIQALSSQRIKVLVLSGEAEQYPAVLEKLKASDSE
;
A
#
# COMPACT_ATOMS: atom_id res chain seq x y z
N MET A 1 -31.77 30.04 -47.21
CA MET A 1 -31.24 30.19 -48.59
C MET A 1 -30.16 31.25 -48.57
N TYR A 2 -28.88 30.86 -48.41
CA TYR A 2 -27.73 31.74 -48.65
C TYR A 2 -27.01 31.22 -49.90
N LYS A 3 -26.97 32.06 -50.93
CA LYS A 3 -26.47 31.76 -52.27
C LYS A 3 -25.00 32.18 -52.34
N SER A 4 -24.16 31.24 -52.79
CA SER A 4 -22.71 31.26 -53.04
C SER A 4 -22.13 32.57 -53.58
N ASN A 5 -20.85 32.85 -53.27
CA ASN A 5 -19.84 33.15 -54.29
C ASN A 5 -18.40 32.84 -53.81
N ILE A 6 -17.98 31.62 -54.12
CA ILE A 6 -16.58 31.20 -54.31
C ILE A 6 -16.02 31.93 -55.53
N LYS A 7 -14.82 32.53 -55.42
CA LYS A 7 -13.79 32.59 -56.48
C LYS A 7 -12.53 33.32 -55.97
N GLN A 8 -11.41 32.60 -56.06
CA GLN A 8 -10.04 33.11 -56.26
C GLN A 8 -9.35 33.77 -55.04
N LEU A 9 -8.66 32.98 -54.23
CA LEU A 9 -7.24 33.28 -53.97
C LEU A 9 -6.47 31.99 -53.67
N SER A 10 -5.91 31.48 -54.77
CA SER A 10 -4.97 30.38 -54.86
C SER A 10 -3.69 30.63 -54.04
N VAL A 11 -3.16 29.53 -53.48
CA VAL A 11 -1.72 29.22 -53.39
C VAL A 11 -0.92 29.98 -52.33
N PHE A 12 -0.85 29.40 -51.13
CA PHE A 12 0.35 29.42 -50.30
C PHE A 12 0.49 28.02 -49.66
N PHE A 13 1.00 27.08 -50.46
CA PHE A 13 2.35 26.54 -50.31
C PHE A 13 2.42 25.38 -49.29
N ILE A 14 1.83 24.25 -49.72
CA ILE A 14 2.24 22.91 -49.31
C ILE A 14 3.71 22.75 -49.74
N LEU A 15 4.66 22.89 -48.81
CA LEU A 15 6.00 22.30 -48.92
C LEU A 15 6.78 22.40 -47.59
N PHE A 16 6.50 21.52 -46.62
CA PHE A 16 7.54 21.07 -45.70
C PHE A 16 7.40 19.57 -45.52
N SER A 17 7.82 18.90 -46.59
CA SER A 17 7.98 17.46 -46.73
C SER A 17 9.22 17.02 -45.95
N LEU A 18 9.02 16.00 -45.10
CA LEU A 18 9.98 14.98 -44.64
C LEU A 18 11.29 15.39 -43.95
N CYS A 19 11.36 15.09 -42.64
CA CYS A 19 12.55 14.48 -42.01
C CYS A 19 12.10 13.38 -41.03
N PHE A 20 12.36 12.10 -41.32
CA PHE A 20 13.41 11.25 -40.72
C PHE A 20 13.13 10.89 -39.24
N LEU A 21 12.56 9.71 -38.96
CA LEU A 21 13.23 8.43 -38.65
C LEU A 21 13.53 8.23 -37.13
N THR A 22 12.81 7.26 -36.55
CA THR A 22 13.22 6.33 -35.47
C THR A 22 14.10 6.84 -34.33
N ALA A 23 13.54 6.88 -33.13
CA ALA A 23 14.24 6.47 -31.91
C ALA A 23 13.29 5.59 -31.09
N CYS A 24 13.59 4.29 -31.05
CA CYS A 24 13.07 3.41 -30.02
C CYS A 24 13.85 3.81 -28.76
N GLU A 25 13.23 4.62 -27.91
CA GLU A 25 13.84 4.99 -26.65
C GLU A 25 13.73 3.78 -25.73
N SER A 26 14.80 2.99 -25.69
CA SER A 26 15.01 1.98 -24.67
C SER A 26 14.97 2.68 -23.32
N TYR A 27 13.90 2.46 -22.56
CA TYR A 27 13.75 2.96 -21.20
C TYR A 27 14.95 2.48 -20.39
N PRO A 28 15.68 3.37 -19.69
CA PRO A 28 16.69 2.93 -18.77
C PRO A 28 16.01 2.10 -17.68
N VAL A 29 16.44 0.84 -17.54
CA VAL A 29 16.16 0.06 -16.33
C VAL A 29 16.98 0.72 -15.23
N GLU A 30 16.34 1.63 -14.51
CA GLU A 30 16.90 2.30 -13.35
C GLU A 30 16.95 1.31 -12.19
N ASN A 31 18.02 0.51 -12.16
CA ASN A 31 18.45 -0.15 -10.94
C ASN A 31 19.15 0.89 -10.06
N ALA A 32 18.39 1.56 -9.22
CA ALA A 32 18.90 2.37 -8.12
C ALA A 32 18.21 1.91 -6.82
N SER A 33 18.97 1.15 -6.03
CA SER A 33 18.63 0.71 -4.69
C SER A 33 18.91 1.84 -3.69
N SER A 34 17.87 2.46 -3.12
CA SER A 34 17.69 2.73 -1.66
C SER A 34 16.48 3.64 -1.42
N LYS A 35 15.75 3.41 -0.31
CA LYS A 35 14.56 4.14 0.20
C LYS A 35 13.26 3.79 -0.54
N ALA A 36 12.21 3.40 0.18
CA ALA A 36 11.11 2.62 -0.41
C ALA A 36 10.24 3.40 -1.42
N ASP A 37 10.62 3.32 -2.69
CA ASP A 37 9.70 3.34 -3.83
C ASP A 37 9.08 1.96 -3.94
N PHE A 38 7.78 1.85 -3.70
CA PHE A 38 7.07 0.57 -3.82
C PHE A 38 7.26 -0.04 -5.23
N PRO A 39 7.37 -1.37 -5.34
CA PRO A 39 7.05 -2.38 -4.34
C PRO A 39 8.16 -2.68 -3.33
N VAL A 40 7.78 -2.94 -2.08
CA VAL A 40 8.67 -3.36 -0.99
C VAL A 40 8.37 -4.79 -0.59
N VAL A 41 9.43 -5.56 -0.33
CA VAL A 41 9.32 -6.90 0.28
C VAL A 41 9.63 -6.79 1.78
N ILE A 42 8.68 -7.23 2.60
CA ILE A 42 8.79 -7.30 4.05
C ILE A 42 8.47 -8.74 4.45
N GLU A 43 9.40 -9.40 5.15
CA GLU A 43 9.32 -10.83 5.41
C GLU A 43 9.08 -11.64 4.12
N ASN A 44 7.90 -12.22 3.96
CA ASN A 44 7.48 -13.03 2.83
C ASN A 44 6.35 -12.39 1.99
N ILE A 45 6.00 -11.12 2.25
CA ILE A 45 4.97 -10.41 1.49
C ILE A 45 5.58 -9.28 0.65
N THR A 46 4.88 -8.97 -0.45
CA THR A 46 5.17 -7.79 -1.28
C THR A 46 4.03 -6.79 -1.13
N LEU A 47 4.37 -5.58 -0.73
CA LEU A 47 3.49 -4.42 -0.73
C LEU A 47 3.79 -3.57 -1.96
N TYR A 48 2.74 -3.14 -2.67
CA TYR A 48 2.86 -2.32 -3.90
C TYR A 48 2.55 -0.84 -3.66
N GLY A 49 2.20 -0.49 -2.43
CA GLY A 49 1.88 0.86 -1.99
C GLY A 49 1.86 0.90 -0.47
N GLU A 50 1.77 2.11 0.07
CA GLU A 50 1.65 2.33 1.51
C GLU A 50 0.32 1.75 2.01
N PRO A 51 0.30 0.94 3.08
CA PRO A 51 -0.96 0.49 3.66
C PRO A 51 -1.72 1.69 4.24
N GLU A 52 -2.98 1.86 3.90
CA GLU A 52 -3.84 2.94 4.37
C GLU A 52 -4.68 2.53 5.58
N ARG A 53 -4.95 1.22 5.73
CA ARG A 53 -5.80 0.67 6.80
C ARG A 53 -5.20 -0.61 7.38
N ILE A 54 -4.62 -0.49 8.55
CA ILE A 54 -3.86 -1.53 9.24
C ILE A 54 -4.65 -2.09 10.41
N VAL A 55 -4.75 -3.41 10.50
CA VAL A 55 -5.12 -4.10 11.74
C VAL A 55 -3.85 -4.65 12.40
N SER A 56 -3.67 -4.35 13.68
CA SER A 56 -2.60 -4.89 14.52
C SER A 56 -3.18 -5.90 15.50
N LEU A 57 -2.57 -7.08 15.61
CA LEU A 57 -3.01 -8.15 16.52
C LEU A 57 -2.11 -8.32 17.77
N SER A 58 -1.13 -7.42 18.00
CA SER A 58 -0.28 -7.41 19.21
C SER A 58 -0.04 -5.99 19.72
N ASP A 59 0.14 -5.84 21.03
CA ASP A 59 0.41 -4.55 21.68
C ASP A 59 1.77 -3.98 21.29
N GLU A 60 2.78 -4.85 21.13
CA GLU A 60 4.12 -4.50 20.70
C GLU A 60 4.09 -3.93 19.28
N ILE A 61 3.33 -4.56 18.37
CA ILE A 61 3.15 -4.09 17.00
C ILE A 61 2.40 -2.76 16.99
N THR A 62 1.32 -2.66 17.76
CA THR A 62 0.54 -1.41 17.86
C THR A 62 1.40 -0.26 18.39
N SER A 63 2.21 -0.53 19.42
CA SER A 63 3.15 0.44 19.99
C SER A 63 4.24 0.85 19.00
N ALA A 64 4.78 -0.09 18.23
CA ALA A 64 5.77 0.18 17.19
C ALA A 64 5.20 1.06 16.07
N LEU A 65 3.97 0.78 15.61
CA LEU A 65 3.27 1.61 14.63
C LEU A 65 3.03 3.03 15.16
N ALA A 66 2.62 3.16 16.42
CA ALA A 66 2.42 4.45 17.05
C ALA A 66 3.73 5.26 17.14
N ALA A 67 4.84 4.61 17.52
CA ALA A 67 6.17 5.24 17.57
C ALA A 67 6.66 5.73 16.19
N LEU A 68 6.22 5.08 15.11
CA LEU A 68 6.53 5.46 13.73
C LEU A 68 5.61 6.57 13.16
N GLY A 69 4.60 7.00 13.94
CA GLY A 69 3.60 7.98 13.52
C GLY A 69 2.53 7.41 12.59
N LEU A 70 2.28 6.10 12.65
CA LEU A 70 1.30 5.39 11.80
C LEU A 70 -0.05 5.16 12.51
N THR A 71 -0.26 5.76 13.68
CA THR A 71 -1.49 5.69 14.48
C THR A 71 -2.75 5.95 13.64
N ASP A 72 -2.73 6.96 12.76
CA ASP A 72 -3.88 7.34 11.93
C ASP A 72 -4.30 6.27 10.91
N ARG A 73 -3.43 5.29 10.65
CA ARG A 73 -3.68 4.17 9.74
C ARG A 73 -4.20 2.93 10.47
N ILE A 74 -4.21 2.93 11.81
CA ILE A 74 -4.66 1.78 12.60
C ILE A 74 -6.18 1.75 12.60
N ALA A 75 -6.74 0.81 11.84
CA ALA A 75 -8.17 0.54 11.74
C ALA A 75 -8.64 -0.49 12.77
N GLY A 76 -7.74 -1.26 13.38
CA GLY A 76 -8.09 -2.21 14.43
C GLY A 76 -6.91 -2.69 15.26
N VAL A 77 -7.21 -3.05 16.50
CA VAL A 77 -6.24 -3.55 17.49
C VAL A 77 -6.73 -4.87 18.10
N ASN A 78 -5.84 -5.56 18.79
CA ASN A 78 -6.17 -6.75 19.56
C ASN A 78 -7.12 -6.44 20.73
N THR A 79 -7.87 -7.46 21.17
CA THR A 79 -8.84 -7.37 22.29
C THR A 79 -8.22 -6.86 23.59
N ASP A 80 -6.95 -7.17 23.82
CA ASP A 80 -6.27 -6.87 25.08
C ASP A 80 -5.58 -5.50 25.09
N SER A 81 -5.71 -4.73 24.00
CA SER A 81 -4.98 -3.47 23.87
C SER A 81 -5.41 -2.44 24.90
N ALA A 82 -4.43 -1.93 25.65
CA ALA A 82 -4.64 -0.93 26.70
C ALA A 82 -4.71 0.52 26.17
N LEU A 83 -4.77 0.72 24.85
CA LEU A 83 -4.77 2.04 24.24
C LEU A 83 -6.17 2.67 24.38
N GLU A 84 -6.29 3.63 25.30
CA GLU A 84 -7.53 4.32 25.70
C GLU A 84 -8.29 4.95 24.51
N ASP A 85 -7.60 5.29 23.42
CA ASP A 85 -8.16 5.95 22.24
C ASP A 85 -8.90 5.02 21.26
N TYR A 86 -8.75 3.69 21.38
CA TYR A 86 -9.36 2.71 20.44
C TYR A 86 -10.61 2.01 21.00
N ALA A 87 -11.16 2.54 22.09
CA ALA A 87 -12.18 1.90 22.91
C ALA A 87 -13.38 1.34 22.11
N GLU A 88 -13.55 0.02 22.26
CA GLU A 88 -14.70 -0.84 21.94
C GLU A 88 -15.09 -1.07 20.47
N THR A 89 -14.84 -0.15 19.53
CA THR A 89 -15.36 -0.32 18.15
C THR A 89 -14.36 -0.98 17.17
N LEU A 90 -13.08 -1.06 17.52
CA LEU A 90 -12.00 -1.44 16.60
C LEU A 90 -11.30 -2.76 16.99
N VAL A 91 -12.01 -3.68 17.64
CA VAL A 91 -11.40 -4.92 18.15
C VAL A 91 -11.37 -6.01 17.08
N ALA A 92 -10.20 -6.62 16.88
CA ALA A 92 -9.93 -7.62 15.85
C ALA A 92 -9.70 -9.05 16.39
N GLY A 93 -9.97 -9.30 17.67
CA GLY A 93 -9.61 -10.55 18.36
C GLY A 93 -8.18 -10.53 18.90
N THR A 94 -7.57 -11.69 19.12
CA THR A 94 -6.14 -11.79 19.52
C THR A 94 -5.29 -12.38 18.40
N ALA A 95 -3.96 -12.38 18.56
CA ALA A 95 -3.05 -13.01 17.61
C ALA A 95 -3.31 -14.53 17.48
N GLU A 96 -3.64 -15.21 18.59
CA GLU A 96 -3.96 -16.65 18.63
C GLU A 96 -5.37 -16.95 18.13
N GLN A 97 -6.31 -16.04 18.40
CA GLN A 97 -7.72 -16.18 18.07
C GLN A 97 -8.25 -14.90 17.39
N PRO A 98 -7.84 -14.63 16.14
CA PRO A 98 -8.30 -13.45 15.43
C PRO A 98 -9.78 -13.59 15.08
N ASP A 99 -10.54 -12.51 15.25
CA ASP A 99 -11.91 -12.43 14.78
C ASP A 99 -11.91 -12.03 13.31
N ILE A 100 -11.92 -13.02 12.43
CA ILE A 100 -11.88 -12.80 10.99
C ILE A 100 -13.09 -11.99 10.50
N GLN A 101 -14.27 -12.12 11.12
CA GLN A 101 -15.43 -11.34 10.69
C GLN A 101 -15.24 -9.87 11.05
N ALA A 102 -14.85 -9.59 12.30
CA ALA A 102 -14.55 -8.23 12.73
C ALA A 102 -13.44 -7.59 11.88
N ILE A 103 -12.35 -8.33 11.60
CA ILE A 103 -11.26 -7.85 10.73
C ILE A 103 -11.78 -7.46 9.34
N LEU A 104 -12.68 -8.27 8.75
CA LEU A 104 -13.23 -7.95 7.43
C LEU A 104 -14.14 -6.71 7.46
N GLU A 105 -14.91 -6.51 8.52
CA GLU A 105 -15.76 -5.32 8.71
C GLU A 105 -14.96 -4.02 8.86
N LEU A 106 -13.72 -4.13 9.34
CA LEU A 106 -12.79 -3.00 9.42
C LEU A 106 -12.16 -2.63 8.06
N GLU A 107 -12.39 -3.44 7.02
CA GLU A 107 -11.87 -3.24 5.66
C GLU A 107 -10.37 -2.85 5.60
N PRO A 108 -9.45 -3.58 6.27
CA PRO A 108 -8.03 -3.28 6.19
C PRO A 108 -7.43 -3.71 4.85
N ASP A 109 -6.33 -3.09 4.47
CA ASP A 109 -5.47 -3.57 3.38
C ASP A 109 -4.28 -4.40 3.92
N LEU A 110 -3.96 -4.28 5.20
CA LEU A 110 -2.89 -5.00 5.87
C LEU A 110 -3.30 -5.44 7.29
N VAL A 111 -3.08 -6.72 7.60
CA VAL A 111 -3.13 -7.27 8.95
C VAL A 111 -1.71 -7.61 9.37
N ILE A 112 -1.28 -7.16 10.55
CA ILE A 112 0.05 -7.43 11.11
C ILE A 112 -0.11 -8.21 12.42
N THR A 113 0.67 -9.28 12.56
CA THR A 113 0.69 -10.17 13.72
C THR A 113 2.09 -10.70 13.94
N ASP A 114 2.43 -11.13 15.14
CA ASP A 114 3.65 -11.87 15.48
C ASP A 114 3.40 -13.38 15.66
N THR A 115 2.12 -13.76 15.72
CA THR A 115 1.69 -15.16 15.78
C THR A 115 1.25 -15.65 14.41
N ALA A 116 1.74 -16.82 14.01
CA ALA A 116 1.37 -17.45 12.76
C ALA A 116 -0.13 -17.80 12.72
N LEU A 117 -0.84 -17.26 11.73
CA LEU A 117 -2.27 -17.55 11.53
C LEU A 117 -2.47 -18.90 10.83
N SER A 118 -3.61 -19.53 11.09
CA SER A 118 -4.00 -20.73 10.35
C SER A 118 -4.14 -20.47 8.85
N THR A 119 -3.86 -21.49 8.01
CA THR A 119 -4.03 -21.38 6.55
C THR A 119 -5.44 -20.92 6.17
N LYS A 120 -6.46 -21.35 6.91
CA LYS A 120 -7.86 -20.93 6.71
C LYS A 120 -8.04 -19.43 6.89
N ASN A 121 -7.45 -18.85 7.94
CA ASN A 121 -7.56 -17.42 8.23
C ASN A 121 -6.80 -16.59 7.19
N ILE A 122 -5.58 -17.01 6.84
CA ILE A 122 -4.78 -16.36 5.78
C ILE A 122 -5.56 -16.39 4.45
N GLN A 123 -6.17 -17.52 4.11
CA GLN A 123 -6.96 -17.66 2.88
C GLN A 123 -8.21 -16.75 2.90
N ALA A 124 -8.91 -16.67 4.03
CA ALA A 124 -10.08 -15.79 4.17
C ALA A 124 -9.71 -14.32 3.92
N LEU A 125 -8.65 -13.83 4.58
CA LEU A 125 -8.18 -12.45 4.44
C LEU A 125 -7.64 -12.16 3.03
N SER A 126 -6.77 -13.03 2.51
CA SER A 126 -6.19 -12.85 1.17
C SER A 126 -7.23 -12.93 0.04
N SER A 127 -8.33 -13.66 0.21
CA SER A 127 -9.44 -13.69 -0.77
C SER A 127 -10.10 -12.31 -0.94
N GLN A 128 -10.02 -11.46 0.09
CA GLN A 128 -10.49 -10.07 0.09
C GLN A 128 -9.37 -9.08 -0.27
N ARG A 129 -8.22 -9.58 -0.76
CA ARG A 129 -7.01 -8.83 -1.10
C ARG A 129 -6.29 -8.18 0.08
N ILE A 130 -6.61 -8.59 1.31
CA ILE A 130 -5.95 -8.15 2.53
C ILE A 130 -4.62 -8.88 2.65
N LYS A 131 -3.52 -8.14 2.83
CA LYS A 131 -2.20 -8.71 3.07
C LYS A 131 -2.06 -9.10 4.53
N VAL A 132 -1.36 -10.19 4.81
CA VAL A 132 -1.05 -10.62 6.18
C VAL A 132 0.46 -10.62 6.34
N LEU A 133 0.97 -9.72 7.16
CA LEU A 133 2.36 -9.66 7.56
C LEU A 133 2.51 -10.38 8.90
N VAL A 134 3.22 -11.49 8.91
CA VAL A 134 3.62 -12.16 10.14
C VAL A 134 5.04 -11.73 10.45
N LEU A 135 5.22 -10.93 11.50
CA LEU A 135 6.54 -10.55 11.98
C LEU A 135 7.21 -11.74 12.66
N SER A 136 8.50 -11.90 12.40
CA SER A 136 9.33 -12.88 13.06
C SER A 136 10.43 -12.16 13.85
N GLY A 137 10.87 -12.75 14.95
CA GLY A 137 11.91 -12.17 15.82
C GLY A 137 11.35 -11.54 17.08
N GLU A 138 12.18 -10.69 17.70
CA GLU A 138 11.86 -10.05 18.99
C GLU A 138 11.23 -8.68 18.79
N ALA A 139 10.39 -8.25 19.73
CA ALA A 139 9.60 -7.02 19.65
C ALA A 139 10.44 -5.75 19.41
N GLU A 140 11.68 -5.70 19.92
CA GLU A 140 12.61 -4.59 19.72
C GLU A 140 12.98 -4.36 18.25
N GLN A 141 12.80 -5.39 17.40
CA GLN A 141 13.11 -5.32 15.97
C GLN A 141 11.92 -4.81 15.14
N TYR A 142 10.70 -4.87 15.67
CA TYR A 142 9.48 -4.52 14.93
C TYR A 142 9.51 -3.10 14.35
N PRO A 143 9.94 -2.04 15.08
CA PRO A 143 9.99 -0.70 14.49
C PRO A 143 10.85 -0.61 13.23
N ALA A 144 12.02 -1.27 13.21
CA ALA A 144 12.91 -1.26 12.06
C ALA A 144 12.33 -2.02 10.85
N VAL A 145 11.55 -3.07 11.09
CA VAL A 145 10.85 -3.80 10.03
C VAL A 145 9.67 -2.98 9.50
N LEU A 146 8.89 -2.39 10.41
CA LEU A 146 7.68 -1.63 10.10
C LEU A 146 7.97 -0.23 9.51
N GLU A 147 9.17 0.32 9.69
CA GLU A 147 9.59 1.56 9.04
C GLU A 147 9.45 1.48 7.52
N LYS A 148 9.63 0.27 6.95
CA LYS A 148 9.46 -0.02 5.52
C LYS A 148 8.02 0.13 5.00
N LEU A 149 7.04 0.27 5.90
CA LEU A 149 5.65 0.53 5.52
C LEU A 149 5.47 1.96 5.01
N LYS A 150 6.38 2.88 5.33
CA LYS A 150 6.32 4.29 4.94
C LYS A 150 6.91 4.48 3.55
N ALA A 151 6.25 5.30 2.72
CA ALA A 151 6.88 5.83 1.52
C ALA A 151 8.05 6.74 1.92
N SER A 152 9.10 6.83 1.09
CA SER A 152 10.14 7.83 1.32
C SER A 152 9.54 9.21 1.11
N ASP A 153 9.54 10.05 2.14
CA ASP A 153 9.26 11.48 1.97
C ASP A 153 10.23 12.04 0.94
N SER A 154 9.69 12.68 -0.10
CA SER A 154 10.47 13.50 -1.03
C SER A 154 10.79 14.80 -0.30
N GLU A 155 12.01 14.89 0.25
CA GLU A 155 12.59 16.19 0.63
C GLU A 155 12.75 17.12 -0.58
#